data_AF-A0A5U1EX07-F1
#
_entry.id   AF-A0A5U1EX07-F1
#
_cell.length_a   1.000
_cell.length_b   1.000
_cell.length_c   1.000
_cell.angle_alpha   90.00
_cell.angle_beta   90.00
_cell.angle_gamma   90.00
#
_symmetry.space_group_name_H-M   'P 1'
#
loop_
_entity.id
_entity.type
_entity.pdbx_description
1 polymer ?
#
loop_
_entity_poly.entity_id
_entity_poly.type
_entity_poly.pdbx_seq_one_letter_code
_entity_poly.pdbx_strand_id
1 'polypeptide(L)'
;MAGLPNSSKALQQWQHLFEEKGESRPEQARQHLQQMLRLGLPTRKHEDWKYTPLEGLTHSQFIQQCATISAAQRDALALQIDAVRLVFVDGRFMPELSDSTQNSGFDVSVRDERQTLAAPVHPEVFLHLTESLAQCVTYIQVRRNQRPTRPLLLMHITQGVDGDELNTAHYRHHLALAEGAEATVIEHYVSLTAAKHFTGARLTMNVADNAQLRHIKLAFENASSYHFAHNDLLLATDASAFSHSFLLGAAVLRHHSSSQLNGENATLRLNSLAMPVKNEVCDTRTWLEHNKGYCNSRQLHKTIVSDKGRAVFNGLINVAQHAIKTDGQMTNNNLLLGKLAEVDTKPQLEIYADDVKCSHGATIGRIDDEQMFYLQSRGIRQQEARHMILYAFAAELTEAIHDSALKQQVLTRIGQRLPGGLV
;
A
#
# COMPACT_ATOMS: atom_id res chain seq x y z
N MET A 1 6.76 -15.86 -25.15
CA MET A 1 6.68 -17.32 -24.91
C MET A 1 5.76 -17.55 -23.72
N ALA A 2 4.57 -18.10 -23.95
CA ALA A 2 3.65 -18.45 -22.87
C ALA A 2 4.24 -19.64 -22.11
N GLY A 3 4.66 -19.41 -20.86
CA GLY A 3 5.06 -20.48 -19.96
C GLY A 3 3.88 -21.40 -19.67
N LEU A 4 4.12 -22.71 -19.62
CA LEU A 4 3.14 -23.70 -19.16
C LEU A 4 2.54 -23.24 -17.82
N PRO A 5 1.21 -23.38 -17.61
CA PRO A 5 0.60 -23.01 -16.34
C PRO A 5 1.24 -23.86 -15.23
N ASN A 6 1.99 -23.20 -14.35
CA ASN A 6 2.52 -23.84 -13.15
C ASN A 6 1.32 -24.40 -12.39
N SER A 7 1.22 -25.73 -12.28
CA SER A 7 0.21 -26.45 -11.49
C SER A 7 0.51 -26.28 -9.99
N SER A 8 0.48 -25.03 -9.53
CA SER A 8 0.72 -24.68 -8.13
C SER A 8 -0.51 -25.01 -7.30
N LYS A 9 -0.31 -25.75 -6.21
CA LYS A 9 -1.35 -26.05 -5.21
C LYS A 9 -2.03 -24.77 -4.70
N ALA A 10 -1.31 -23.65 -4.61
CA ALA A 10 -1.87 -22.36 -4.20
C ALA A 10 -2.89 -21.81 -5.21
N LEU A 11 -2.59 -21.86 -6.52
CA LEU A 11 -3.52 -21.41 -7.56
C LEU A 11 -4.80 -22.25 -7.56
N GLN A 12 -4.68 -23.56 -7.38
CA GLN A 12 -5.84 -24.46 -7.28
C GLN A 12 -6.69 -24.15 -6.05
N GLN A 13 -6.06 -23.86 -4.90
CA GLN A 13 -6.78 -23.47 -3.69
C GLN A 13 -7.52 -22.14 -3.85
N TRP A 14 -6.89 -21.12 -4.44
CA TRP A 14 -7.57 -19.84 -4.69
C TRP A 14 -8.69 -19.98 -5.71
N GLN A 15 -8.51 -20.82 -6.75
CA GLN A 15 -9.59 -21.18 -7.66
C GLN A 15 -10.73 -21.87 -6.92
N HIS A 16 -10.43 -22.81 -6.03
CA HIS A 16 -11.44 -23.48 -5.21
C HIS A 16 -12.23 -22.50 -4.33
N LEU A 17 -11.53 -21.60 -3.61
CA LEU A 17 -12.16 -20.54 -2.81
C LEU A 17 -13.03 -19.58 -3.66
N PHE A 18 -12.67 -19.38 -4.93
CA PHE A 18 -13.49 -18.62 -5.86
C PHE A 18 -14.79 -19.37 -6.21
N GLU A 19 -14.68 -20.68 -6.50
CA GLU A 19 -15.77 -21.56 -6.92
C GLU A 19 -16.72 -21.95 -5.78
N GLU A 20 -16.24 -22.04 -4.53
CA GLU A 20 -17.06 -22.35 -3.34
C GLU A 20 -18.23 -21.35 -3.14
N LYS A 21 -18.10 -20.12 -3.65
CA LYS A 21 -19.18 -19.12 -3.64
C LYS A 21 -20.21 -19.28 -4.76
N GLY A 22 -20.06 -20.27 -5.65
CA GLY A 22 -21.02 -20.59 -6.72
C GLY A 22 -21.13 -19.53 -7.83
N GLU A 23 -22.23 -19.59 -8.60
CA GLU A 23 -22.49 -18.73 -9.78
C GLU A 23 -22.66 -17.23 -9.47
N SER A 24 -22.66 -16.84 -8.19
CA SER A 24 -22.89 -15.46 -7.72
C SER A 24 -21.76 -14.46 -8.02
N ARG A 25 -20.61 -14.92 -8.55
CA ARG A 25 -19.46 -14.03 -8.80
C ARG A 25 -19.66 -13.18 -10.07
N PRO A 26 -19.32 -11.87 -10.04
CA PRO A 26 -19.41 -11.00 -11.20
C PRO A 26 -18.49 -11.45 -12.34
N GLU A 27 -18.86 -11.14 -13.58
CA GLU A 27 -18.08 -11.47 -14.76
C GLU A 27 -16.65 -10.89 -14.71
N GLN A 28 -16.48 -9.67 -14.20
CA GLN A 28 -15.16 -9.04 -14.03
C GLN A 28 -14.26 -9.85 -13.07
N ALA A 29 -14.83 -10.42 -12.01
CA ALA A 29 -14.07 -11.25 -11.08
C ALA A 29 -13.61 -12.57 -11.73
N ARG A 30 -14.45 -13.16 -12.61
CA ARG A 30 -14.08 -14.33 -13.42
C ARG A 30 -12.99 -14.01 -14.44
N GLN A 31 -13.06 -12.86 -15.09
CA GLN A 31 -12.01 -12.40 -16.02
C GLN A 31 -10.67 -12.24 -15.30
N HIS A 32 -10.66 -11.65 -14.11
CA HIS A 32 -9.44 -11.55 -13.30
C HIS A 32 -8.93 -12.91 -12.84
N LEU A 33 -9.80 -13.85 -12.44
CA LEU A 33 -9.39 -15.22 -12.14
C LEU A 33 -8.70 -15.88 -13.35
N GLN A 34 -9.28 -15.75 -14.55
CA GLN A 34 -8.70 -16.29 -15.77
C GLN A 34 -7.32 -15.67 -16.07
N GLN A 35 -7.16 -14.35 -15.92
CA GLN A 35 -5.87 -13.70 -16.09
C GLN A 35 -4.85 -14.16 -15.03
N MET A 36 -5.25 -14.32 -13.77
CA MET A 36 -4.40 -14.87 -12.73
C MET A 36 -3.89 -16.27 -13.09
N LEU A 37 -4.80 -17.16 -13.52
CA LEU A 37 -4.45 -18.52 -13.94
C LEU A 37 -3.55 -18.54 -15.18
N ARG A 38 -3.77 -17.60 -16.12
CA ARG A 38 -2.95 -17.44 -17.32
C ARG A 38 -1.54 -16.93 -17.03
N LEU A 39 -1.41 -15.94 -16.15
CA LEU A 39 -0.10 -15.42 -15.72
C LEU A 39 0.64 -16.47 -14.88
N GLY A 40 -0.10 -17.21 -14.06
CA GLY A 40 0.46 -18.16 -13.11
C GLY A 40 1.23 -17.47 -11.98
N LEU A 41 1.80 -18.29 -11.09
CA LEU A 41 2.63 -17.78 -10.01
C LEU A 41 4.08 -17.59 -10.49
N PRO A 42 4.69 -16.43 -10.20
CA PRO A 42 6.05 -16.16 -10.56
C PRO A 42 7.01 -16.94 -9.68
N THR A 43 8.22 -17.12 -10.19
CA THR A 43 9.36 -17.72 -9.50
C THR A 43 10.45 -16.66 -9.31
N ARG A 44 11.45 -16.93 -8.45
CA ARG A 44 12.61 -16.03 -8.27
C ARG A 44 13.45 -15.78 -9.54
N LYS A 45 13.20 -16.52 -10.63
CA LYS A 45 13.81 -16.26 -11.95
C LYS A 45 13.14 -15.11 -12.69
N HIS A 46 11.91 -14.75 -12.33
CA HIS A 46 11.22 -13.60 -12.90
C HIS A 46 11.82 -12.34 -12.30
N GLU A 47 12.09 -11.35 -13.16
CA GLU A 47 12.81 -10.14 -12.79
C GLU A 47 12.16 -9.39 -11.61
N ASP A 48 10.84 -9.25 -11.65
CA ASP A 48 10.07 -8.57 -10.61
C ASP A 48 9.95 -9.33 -9.29
N TRP A 49 10.42 -10.58 -9.23
CA TRP A 49 10.22 -11.50 -8.11
C TRP A 49 11.52 -12.08 -7.55
N LYS A 50 12.67 -11.60 -8.02
CA LYS A 50 14.00 -12.06 -7.60
C LYS A 50 14.22 -11.95 -6.08
N TYR A 51 13.72 -10.87 -5.47
CA TYR A 51 14.04 -10.49 -4.08
C TYR A 51 12.90 -10.74 -3.09
N THR A 52 11.70 -11.05 -3.59
CA THR A 52 10.47 -11.16 -2.77
C THR A 52 10.04 -12.63 -2.69
N PRO A 53 10.20 -13.28 -1.52
CA PRO A 53 9.92 -14.70 -1.37
C PRO A 53 8.41 -14.96 -1.44
N LEU A 54 8.03 -16.05 -2.11
CA LEU A 54 6.66 -16.55 -2.15
C LEU A 54 6.51 -17.92 -1.49
N GLU A 55 7.61 -18.58 -1.15
CA GLU A 55 7.61 -19.99 -0.75
C GLU A 55 6.75 -20.24 0.50
N GLY A 56 6.80 -19.33 1.49
CA GLY A 56 5.98 -19.43 2.70
C GLY A 56 4.48 -19.25 2.45
N LEU A 57 4.11 -18.45 1.45
CA LEU A 57 2.72 -18.23 1.06
C LEU A 57 2.21 -19.42 0.23
N THR A 58 2.95 -19.83 -0.80
CA THR A 58 2.48 -20.81 -1.79
C THR A 58 2.41 -22.24 -1.28
N HIS A 59 3.10 -22.55 -0.17
CA HIS A 59 3.01 -23.86 0.49
C HIS A 59 1.89 -23.94 1.55
N SER A 60 1.20 -22.83 1.83
CA SER A 60 0.14 -22.79 2.84
C SER A 60 -1.17 -23.42 2.35
N GLN A 61 -1.99 -23.85 3.30
CA GLN A 61 -3.38 -24.22 3.07
C GLN A 61 -4.27 -23.01 3.32
N PHE A 62 -5.02 -22.55 2.32
CA PHE A 62 -5.84 -21.34 2.40
C PHE A 62 -7.28 -21.67 2.78
N ILE A 63 -7.83 -20.86 3.68
CA ILE A 63 -9.25 -20.88 4.03
C ILE A 63 -9.81 -19.46 4.00
N GLN A 64 -11.13 -19.33 3.88
CA GLN A 64 -11.83 -18.04 4.05
C GLN A 64 -12.84 -18.14 5.18
N GLN A 65 -12.43 -17.73 6.37
CA GLN A 65 -13.29 -17.63 7.54
C GLN A 65 -13.48 -16.15 7.92
N CYS A 66 -14.72 -15.78 8.17
CA CYS A 66 -15.07 -14.47 8.71
C CYS A 66 -15.48 -14.65 10.16
N ALA A 67 -14.80 -14.01 11.10
CA ALA A 67 -15.32 -13.95 12.47
C ALA A 67 -16.21 -12.72 12.66
N THR A 68 -16.96 -12.76 13.75
CA THR A 68 -17.64 -11.60 14.32
C THR A 68 -16.75 -11.03 15.41
N ILE A 69 -16.58 -9.70 15.43
CA ILE A 69 -15.82 -9.01 16.48
C ILE A 69 -16.72 -8.02 17.20
N SER A 70 -16.40 -7.75 18.46
CA SER A 70 -17.08 -6.72 19.26
C SER A 70 -16.56 -5.31 18.97
N ALA A 71 -17.37 -4.29 19.26
CA ALA A 71 -16.95 -2.89 19.19
C ALA A 71 -15.72 -2.61 20.08
N ALA A 72 -15.62 -3.26 21.25
CA ALA A 72 -14.46 -3.14 22.14
C ALA A 72 -13.16 -3.67 21.51
N GLN A 73 -13.22 -4.80 20.81
CA GLN A 73 -12.06 -5.33 20.07
C GLN A 73 -11.65 -4.41 18.92
N ARG A 74 -12.62 -3.85 18.19
CA ARG A 74 -12.36 -2.82 17.16
C ARG A 74 -11.65 -1.61 17.79
N ASP A 75 -12.20 -1.06 18.87
CA ASP A 75 -11.70 0.18 19.47
C ASP A 75 -10.30 0.03 20.08
N ALA A 76 -9.94 -1.16 20.59
CA ALA A 76 -8.59 -1.47 21.06
C ALA A 76 -7.53 -1.43 19.94
N LEU A 77 -7.93 -1.63 18.69
CA LEU A 77 -7.06 -1.60 17.50
C LEU A 77 -7.23 -0.32 16.68
N ALA A 78 -8.21 0.53 17.01
CA ALA A 78 -8.57 1.68 16.19
C ALA A 78 -7.59 2.84 16.38
N LEU A 79 -7.41 3.61 15.32
CA LEU A 79 -6.71 4.88 15.39
C LEU A 79 -7.56 5.88 16.17
N GLN A 80 -6.91 6.64 17.05
CA GLN A 80 -7.51 7.74 17.80
C GLN A 80 -7.52 8.99 16.91
N ILE A 81 -8.47 9.07 15.97
CA ILE A 81 -8.65 10.19 15.04
C ILE A 81 -10.14 10.50 14.85
N ASP A 82 -10.49 11.77 14.64
CA ASP A 82 -11.85 12.15 14.23
C ASP A 82 -12.01 11.94 12.73
N ALA A 83 -12.66 10.84 12.35
CA ALA A 83 -12.82 10.40 10.97
C ALA A 83 -14.22 9.83 10.75
N VAL A 84 -14.62 9.69 9.48
CA VAL A 84 -15.76 8.87 9.08
C VAL A 84 -15.21 7.45 8.88
N ARG A 85 -15.49 6.53 9.80
CA ARG A 85 -14.87 5.20 9.80
C ARG A 85 -15.78 4.13 9.17
N LEU A 86 -15.25 3.44 8.17
CA LEU A 86 -15.83 2.22 7.61
C LEU A 86 -14.98 1.02 8.05
N VAL A 87 -15.62 0.02 8.64
CA VAL A 87 -14.95 -1.15 9.21
C VAL A 87 -15.18 -2.36 8.33
N PHE A 88 -14.09 -3.07 8.05
CA PHE A 88 -14.06 -4.31 7.29
C PHE A 88 -13.38 -5.41 8.10
N VAL A 89 -14.03 -6.57 8.21
CA VAL A 89 -13.53 -7.72 8.95
C VAL A 89 -13.46 -8.92 8.01
N ASP A 90 -12.28 -9.51 7.88
CA ASP A 90 -12.02 -10.70 7.05
C ASP A 90 -12.65 -10.61 5.63
N GLY A 91 -12.44 -9.47 4.95
CA GLY A 91 -12.93 -9.23 3.59
C GLY A 91 -14.40 -8.83 3.46
N ARG A 92 -15.11 -8.56 4.57
CA ARG A 92 -16.52 -8.14 4.59
C ARG A 92 -16.71 -6.79 5.26
N PHE A 93 -17.64 -5.98 4.75
CA PHE A 93 -18.05 -4.72 5.37
C PHE A 93 -18.96 -4.98 6.57
N MET A 94 -18.74 -4.29 7.69
CA MET A 94 -19.48 -4.41 8.96
C MET A 94 -20.26 -3.12 9.25
N PRO A 95 -21.52 -2.98 8.81
CA PRO A 95 -22.33 -1.78 9.03
C PRO A 95 -22.46 -1.40 10.51
N GLU A 96 -22.61 -2.38 11.40
CA GLU A 96 -22.80 -2.21 12.84
C GLU A 96 -21.55 -1.71 13.58
N LEU A 97 -20.37 -1.83 12.96
CA LEU A 97 -19.10 -1.33 13.48
C LEU A 97 -18.66 -0.03 12.81
N SER A 98 -19.39 0.43 11.79
CA SER A 98 -19.06 1.58 10.96
C SER A 98 -19.87 2.82 11.35
N ASP A 99 -19.34 3.99 11.03
CA ASP A 99 -20.04 5.25 11.22
C ASP A 99 -21.06 5.50 10.11
N SER A 100 -22.09 6.30 10.40
CA SER A 100 -23.01 6.79 9.37
C SER A 100 -22.29 7.72 8.40
N THR A 101 -22.48 7.49 7.10
CA THR A 101 -21.94 8.34 6.03
C THR A 101 -22.90 9.46 5.63
N GLN A 102 -24.10 9.52 6.22
CA GLN A 102 -25.08 10.57 5.96
C GLN A 102 -24.50 11.94 6.33
N ASN A 103 -24.60 12.91 5.42
CA ASN A 103 -24.07 14.27 5.57
C ASN A 103 -22.56 14.34 5.85
N SER A 104 -21.81 13.26 5.60
CA SER A 104 -20.36 13.23 5.79
C SER A 104 -19.58 13.90 4.66
N GLY A 105 -20.23 14.11 3.50
CA GLY A 105 -19.59 14.52 2.26
C GLY A 105 -19.07 13.35 1.42
N PHE A 106 -19.14 12.12 1.93
CA PHE A 106 -18.84 10.88 1.20
C PHE A 106 -20.14 10.13 0.88
N ASP A 107 -20.43 9.97 -0.41
CA ASP A 107 -21.46 9.05 -0.87
C ASP A 107 -20.84 7.65 -0.94
N VAL A 108 -21.29 6.75 -0.06
CA VAL A 108 -20.73 5.40 0.07
C VAL A 108 -21.77 4.35 -0.23
N SER A 109 -21.39 3.36 -1.04
CA SER A 109 -22.21 2.18 -1.31
C SER A 109 -21.32 0.94 -1.41
N VAL A 110 -21.73 -0.15 -0.75
CA VAL A 110 -21.02 -1.43 -0.79
C VAL A 110 -21.87 -2.42 -1.57
N ARG A 111 -21.36 -2.87 -2.73
CA ARG A 111 -22.06 -3.78 -3.65
C ARG A 111 -21.04 -4.58 -4.47
N ASP A 112 -21.45 -5.66 -5.12
CA ASP A 112 -20.56 -6.49 -5.95
C ASP A 112 -20.75 -6.26 -7.46
N GLU A 113 -21.45 -5.20 -7.86
CA GLU A 113 -21.51 -4.77 -9.27
C GLU A 113 -20.20 -4.08 -9.66
N ARG A 114 -19.57 -4.47 -10.78
CA ARG A 114 -18.20 -4.02 -11.15
C ARG A 114 -18.05 -3.41 -12.54
N GLN A 115 -19.16 -3.17 -13.24
CA GLN A 115 -19.15 -2.74 -14.65
C GLN A 115 -18.50 -1.38 -14.90
N THR A 116 -18.45 -0.51 -13.89
CA THR A 116 -17.96 0.87 -13.99
C THR A 116 -16.50 1.06 -13.57
N LEU A 117 -15.81 -0.01 -13.16
CA LEU A 117 -14.42 0.08 -12.69
C LEU A 117 -13.45 0.15 -13.86
N ALA A 118 -12.48 1.07 -13.77
CA ALA A 118 -11.42 1.21 -14.76
C ALA A 118 -10.54 -0.05 -14.83
N ALA A 119 -9.96 -0.28 -16.00
CA ALA A 119 -8.96 -1.32 -16.19
C ALA A 119 -7.72 -1.06 -15.31
N PRO A 120 -7.01 -2.11 -14.86
CA PRO A 120 -5.74 -1.96 -14.15
C PRO A 120 -4.71 -1.18 -14.96
N VAL A 121 -4.02 -0.24 -14.32
CA VAL A 121 -2.90 0.48 -14.95
C VAL A 121 -1.74 -0.48 -15.25
N HIS A 122 -1.36 -1.29 -14.27
CA HIS A 122 -0.28 -2.27 -14.39
C HIS A 122 -0.77 -3.63 -13.90
N PRO A 123 -1.26 -4.52 -14.78
CA PRO A 123 -1.83 -5.80 -14.38
C PRO A 123 -0.74 -6.76 -13.86
N GLU A 124 -1.00 -7.39 -12.71
CA GLU A 124 -0.13 -8.42 -12.14
C GLU A 124 -0.94 -9.46 -11.33
N VAL A 125 -0.27 -10.54 -10.92
CA VAL A 125 -0.94 -11.74 -10.40
C VAL A 125 -1.73 -11.48 -9.10
N PHE A 126 -1.22 -10.69 -8.15
CA PHE A 126 -1.88 -10.47 -6.85
C PHE A 126 -3.03 -9.45 -6.91
N LEU A 127 -3.00 -8.56 -7.89
CA LEU A 127 -4.07 -7.67 -8.28
C LEU A 127 -5.22 -8.52 -8.79
N HIS A 128 -4.96 -9.42 -9.74
CA HIS A 128 -5.97 -10.32 -10.29
C HIS A 128 -6.52 -11.27 -9.22
N LEU A 129 -5.67 -11.78 -8.32
CA LEU A 129 -6.13 -12.56 -7.17
C LEU A 129 -7.09 -11.75 -6.28
N THR A 130 -6.72 -10.52 -5.91
CA THR A 130 -7.56 -9.65 -5.08
C THR A 130 -8.87 -9.28 -5.77
N GLU A 131 -8.84 -8.91 -7.05
CA GLU A 131 -10.05 -8.66 -7.82
C GLU A 131 -10.91 -9.92 -7.90
N SER A 132 -10.35 -11.11 -8.08
CA SER A 132 -11.14 -12.34 -8.16
C SER A 132 -11.81 -12.70 -6.82
N LEU A 133 -11.08 -12.61 -5.70
CA LEU A 133 -11.55 -13.10 -4.41
C LEU A 133 -12.32 -12.07 -3.56
N ALA A 134 -12.14 -10.77 -3.79
CA ALA A 134 -12.88 -9.72 -3.07
C ALA A 134 -14.39 -9.98 -3.11
N GLN A 135 -15.05 -9.88 -1.95
CA GLN A 135 -16.46 -10.28 -1.79
C GLN A 135 -17.44 -9.17 -2.17
N CYS A 136 -17.00 -7.92 -2.09
CA CYS A 136 -17.75 -6.74 -2.48
C CYS A 136 -16.77 -5.62 -2.84
N VAL A 137 -17.30 -4.56 -3.43
CA VAL A 137 -16.57 -3.32 -3.72
C VAL A 137 -17.19 -2.18 -2.92
N THR A 138 -16.37 -1.41 -2.22
CA THR A 138 -16.79 -0.14 -1.62
C THR A 138 -16.64 0.97 -2.65
N TYR A 139 -17.76 1.48 -3.15
CA TYR A 139 -17.79 2.67 -3.99
C TYR A 139 -17.92 3.91 -3.10
N ILE A 140 -17.00 4.84 -3.26
CA ILE A 140 -16.91 6.08 -2.51
C ILE A 140 -16.87 7.21 -3.52
N GLN A 141 -17.77 8.19 -3.39
CA GLN A 141 -17.79 9.36 -4.24
C GLN A 141 -17.79 10.64 -3.41
N VAL A 142 -17.02 11.62 -3.85
CA VAL A 142 -17.09 12.99 -3.35
C VAL A 142 -17.57 13.87 -4.49
N ARG A 143 -18.67 14.59 -4.28
CA ARG A 143 -19.33 15.38 -5.32
C ARG A 143 -18.52 16.62 -5.70
N ARG A 144 -18.88 17.21 -6.84
CA ARG A 144 -18.22 18.39 -7.41
C ARG A 144 -18.09 19.51 -6.36
N ASN A 145 -16.90 20.09 -6.26
CA ASN A 145 -16.56 21.18 -5.33
C ASN A 145 -16.86 20.90 -3.85
N GLN A 146 -16.98 19.62 -3.44
CA GLN A 146 -17.16 19.26 -2.04
C GLN A 146 -15.82 19.00 -1.37
N ARG A 147 -15.74 19.40 -0.09
CA ARG A 147 -14.56 19.20 0.76
C ARG A 147 -15.02 18.64 2.11
N PRO A 148 -15.17 17.31 2.25
CA PRO A 148 -15.51 16.69 3.52
C PRO A 148 -14.59 17.19 4.64
N THR A 149 -15.18 17.58 5.77
CA THR A 149 -14.43 18.18 6.89
C THR A 149 -13.59 17.18 7.66
N ARG A 150 -13.99 15.90 7.63
CA ARG A 150 -13.31 14.78 8.28
C ARG A 150 -12.76 13.82 7.22
N PRO A 151 -11.59 13.18 7.46
CA PRO A 151 -11.09 12.15 6.56
C PRO A 151 -11.99 10.91 6.58
N LEU A 152 -11.97 10.15 5.48
CA LEU A 152 -12.55 8.81 5.42
C LEU A 152 -11.51 7.79 5.89
N LEU A 153 -11.83 7.00 6.91
CA LEU A 153 -10.99 5.92 7.42
C LEU A 153 -11.56 4.56 6.99
N LEU A 154 -10.82 3.83 6.17
CA LEU A 154 -11.08 2.43 5.81
C LEU A 154 -10.27 1.54 6.76
N MET A 155 -10.92 1.01 7.79
CA MET A 155 -10.29 0.17 8.81
C MET A 155 -10.50 -1.31 8.49
N HIS A 156 -9.41 -2.04 8.30
CA HIS A 156 -9.40 -3.46 7.96
C HIS A 156 -8.83 -4.24 9.13
N ILE A 157 -9.64 -5.16 9.65
CA ILE A 157 -9.25 -6.09 10.71
C ILE A 157 -9.26 -7.48 10.09
N THR A 158 -8.11 -8.14 10.13
CA THR A 158 -7.95 -9.50 9.59
C THR A 158 -7.44 -10.41 10.69
N GLN A 159 -7.91 -11.65 10.74
CA GLN A 159 -7.43 -12.62 11.72
C GLN A 159 -6.92 -13.88 11.06
N GLY A 160 -5.91 -14.50 11.67
CA GLY A 160 -5.57 -15.88 11.41
C GLY A 160 -6.49 -16.84 12.16
N VAL A 161 -6.34 -18.13 11.88
CA VAL A 161 -6.99 -19.20 12.63
C VAL A 161 -5.96 -19.99 13.43
N ASP A 162 -6.43 -20.71 14.45
CA ASP A 162 -5.59 -21.65 15.17
C ASP A 162 -5.27 -22.85 14.27
N GLY A 163 -4.00 -23.27 14.24
CA GLY A 163 -3.52 -24.38 13.41
C GLY A 163 -2.61 -23.94 12.26
N ASP A 164 -2.43 -24.82 11.29
CA ASP A 164 -1.48 -24.62 10.18
C ASP A 164 -2.09 -23.90 8.97
N GLU A 165 -3.43 -23.81 8.91
CA GLU A 165 -4.16 -23.10 7.87
C GLU A 165 -3.90 -21.59 7.88
N LEU A 166 -4.13 -20.96 6.74
CA LEU A 166 -3.90 -19.54 6.52
C LEU A 166 -5.21 -18.91 6.06
N ASN A 167 -5.84 -18.16 6.96
CA ASN A 167 -7.03 -17.39 6.62
C ASN A 167 -6.66 -16.30 5.62
N THR A 168 -7.47 -16.10 4.58
CA THR A 168 -7.24 -15.08 3.55
C THR A 168 -8.41 -14.11 3.40
N ALA A 169 -8.11 -12.82 3.31
CA ALA A 169 -9.09 -11.75 3.15
C ALA A 169 -8.68 -10.81 2.01
N HIS A 170 -9.61 -10.48 1.12
CA HIS A 170 -9.36 -9.61 -0.03
C HIS A 170 -10.30 -8.40 0.00
N TYR A 171 -9.71 -7.20 0.07
CA TYR A 171 -10.43 -5.93 0.21
C TYR A 171 -10.36 -5.12 -1.09
N ARG A 172 -11.51 -4.57 -1.52
CA ARG A 172 -11.62 -3.84 -2.79
C ARG A 172 -12.42 -2.55 -2.62
N HIS A 173 -11.80 -1.43 -2.94
CA HIS A 173 -12.41 -0.10 -2.82
C HIS A 173 -12.18 0.74 -4.07
N HIS A 174 -13.13 1.59 -4.40
CA HIS A 174 -13.05 2.55 -5.48
C HIS A 174 -13.47 3.94 -4.98
N LEU A 175 -12.60 4.93 -5.16
CA LEU A 175 -12.86 6.32 -4.85
C LEU A 175 -12.94 7.14 -6.14
N ALA A 176 -14.00 7.92 -6.29
CA ALA A 176 -14.15 8.91 -7.34
C ALA A 176 -14.26 10.31 -6.71
N LEU A 177 -13.25 11.15 -6.95
CA LEU A 177 -13.31 12.57 -6.67
C LEU A 177 -13.78 13.28 -7.94
N ALA A 178 -14.96 13.89 -7.88
CA ALA A 178 -15.47 14.73 -8.95
C ALA A 178 -14.67 16.03 -9.07
N GLU A 179 -14.92 16.79 -10.13
CA GLU A 179 -14.21 18.04 -10.41
C GLU A 179 -14.22 18.99 -9.19
N GLY A 180 -13.05 19.54 -8.84
CA GLY A 180 -12.87 20.44 -7.71
C GLY A 180 -13.12 19.83 -6.32
N ALA A 181 -13.35 18.52 -6.21
CA ALA A 181 -13.52 17.84 -4.93
C ALA A 181 -12.16 17.69 -4.20
N GLU A 182 -12.16 17.82 -2.88
CA GLU A 182 -10.96 17.62 -2.07
C GLU A 182 -11.25 16.65 -0.93
N ALA A 183 -10.46 15.59 -0.78
CA ALA A 183 -10.69 14.61 0.27
C ALA A 183 -9.40 13.97 0.78
N THR A 184 -9.46 13.51 2.03
CA THR A 184 -8.44 12.67 2.65
C THR A 184 -9.01 11.28 2.90
N VAL A 185 -8.32 10.25 2.43
CA VAL A 185 -8.67 8.83 2.65
C VAL A 185 -7.51 8.12 3.32
N ILE A 186 -7.81 7.36 4.37
CA ILE A 186 -6.84 6.61 5.17
C ILE A 186 -7.19 5.14 5.09
N GLU A 187 -6.28 4.30 4.60
CA GLU A 187 -6.37 2.85 4.72
C GLU A 187 -5.61 2.41 5.98
N HIS A 188 -6.25 1.68 6.89
CA HIS A 188 -5.62 1.14 8.09
C HIS A 188 -5.80 -0.37 8.13
N TYR A 189 -4.71 -1.13 8.14
CA TYR A 189 -4.71 -2.60 8.21
C TYR A 189 -4.10 -3.06 9.52
N VAL A 190 -4.84 -3.89 10.25
CA VAL A 190 -4.41 -4.44 11.54
C VAL A 190 -4.79 -5.92 11.66
N SER A 191 -4.01 -6.65 12.45
CA SER A 191 -4.34 -8.03 12.81
C SER A 191 -5.13 -8.07 14.12
N LEU A 192 -6.20 -8.87 14.16
CA LEU A 192 -6.97 -9.10 15.39
C LEU A 192 -6.14 -9.83 16.46
N THR A 193 -5.33 -10.80 16.03
CA THR A 193 -4.50 -11.64 16.89
C THR A 193 -3.08 -11.80 16.31
N ALA A 194 -2.22 -12.55 17.00
CA ALA A 194 -0.88 -12.90 16.51
C ALA A 194 -0.89 -14.03 15.47
N ALA A 195 -2.04 -14.69 15.23
CA ALA A 195 -2.16 -15.75 14.23
C ALA A 195 -1.92 -15.19 12.82
N LYS A 196 -1.20 -15.97 12.00
CA LYS A 196 -0.85 -15.60 10.63
C LYS A 196 -2.09 -15.55 9.74
N HIS A 197 -2.15 -14.58 8.84
CA HIS A 197 -3.18 -14.47 7.81
C HIS A 197 -2.59 -13.94 6.50
N PHE A 198 -3.41 -13.92 5.46
CA PHE A 198 -3.06 -13.36 4.16
C PHE A 198 -4.04 -12.27 3.75
N THR A 199 -3.55 -11.05 3.65
CA THR A 199 -4.32 -9.88 3.21
C THR A 199 -4.00 -9.55 1.76
N GLY A 200 -5.05 -9.53 0.93
CA GLY A 200 -5.06 -8.90 -0.37
C GLY A 200 -5.80 -7.57 -0.32
N ALA A 201 -5.27 -6.52 -0.95
CA ALA A 201 -5.94 -5.22 -0.95
C ALA A 201 -5.78 -4.45 -2.25
N ARG A 202 -6.86 -3.77 -2.67
CA ARG A 202 -6.86 -2.91 -3.85
C ARG A 202 -7.76 -1.71 -3.66
N LEU A 203 -7.15 -0.52 -3.63
CA LEU A 203 -7.85 0.76 -3.70
C LEU A 203 -7.54 1.45 -5.03
N THR A 204 -8.57 1.67 -5.83
CA THR A 204 -8.48 2.44 -7.09
C THR A 204 -9.08 3.82 -6.89
N MET A 205 -8.42 4.86 -7.38
CA MET A 205 -8.79 6.25 -7.14
C MET A 205 -8.80 7.04 -8.45
N ASN A 206 -9.94 7.63 -8.79
CA ASN A 206 -10.08 8.58 -9.89
C ASN A 206 -10.11 10.01 -9.33
N VAL A 207 -9.21 10.86 -9.81
CA VAL A 207 -9.07 12.25 -9.41
C VAL A 207 -9.37 13.12 -10.63
N ALA A 208 -10.60 13.64 -10.70
CA ALA A 208 -11.06 14.45 -11.82
C ALA A 208 -10.41 15.84 -11.85
N ASP A 209 -10.81 16.66 -12.83
CA ASP A 209 -10.18 17.96 -13.06
C ASP A 209 -10.25 18.85 -11.81
N ASN A 210 -9.15 19.55 -11.50
CA ASN A 210 -9.04 20.43 -10.31
C ASN A 210 -9.29 19.74 -8.95
N ALA A 211 -9.41 18.41 -8.88
CA ALA A 211 -9.64 17.69 -7.64
C ALA A 211 -8.32 17.45 -6.88
N GLN A 212 -8.41 17.35 -5.54
CA GLN A 212 -7.27 17.10 -4.68
C GLN A 212 -7.47 15.87 -3.79
N LEU A 213 -6.56 14.90 -3.91
CA LEU A 213 -6.55 13.68 -3.11
C LEU A 213 -5.39 13.71 -2.12
N ARG A 214 -5.69 13.42 -0.85
CA ARG A 214 -4.70 12.97 0.14
C ARG A 214 -4.99 11.52 0.52
N HIS A 215 -4.05 10.64 0.26
CA HIS A 215 -4.15 9.21 0.55
C HIS A 215 -3.06 8.80 1.55
N ILE A 216 -3.45 8.10 2.60
CA ILE A 216 -2.53 7.56 3.60
C ILE A 216 -2.80 6.07 3.76
N LYS A 217 -1.78 5.23 3.63
CA LYS A 217 -1.88 3.79 3.86
C LYS A 217 -1.05 3.40 5.08
N LEU A 218 -1.66 2.75 6.05
CA LEU A 218 -1.04 2.26 7.28
C LEU A 218 -1.18 0.73 7.33
N ALA A 219 -0.14 0.02 6.90
CA ALA A 219 -0.12 -1.45 6.93
C ALA A 219 0.57 -1.92 8.21
N PHE A 220 -0.21 -2.09 9.29
CA PHE A 220 0.26 -2.31 10.67
C PHE A 220 -0.07 -3.73 11.20
N GLU A 221 -0.20 -4.69 10.29
CA GLU A 221 -0.47 -6.09 10.61
C GLU A 221 0.68 -6.74 11.40
N ASN A 222 0.38 -7.90 11.99
CA ASN A 222 1.31 -8.68 12.79
C ASN A 222 2.51 -9.19 11.97
N ALA A 223 3.58 -9.60 12.65
CA ALA A 223 4.85 -9.97 12.03
C ALA A 223 4.88 -11.36 11.35
N SER A 224 3.77 -12.11 11.36
CA SER A 224 3.66 -13.47 10.80
C SER A 224 2.80 -13.55 9.54
N SER A 225 2.09 -12.46 9.20
CA SER A 225 1.12 -12.41 8.10
C SER A 225 1.74 -12.00 6.77
N TYR A 226 0.96 -12.10 5.70
CA TYR A 226 1.32 -11.69 4.34
C TYR A 226 0.42 -10.55 3.90
N HIS A 227 0.97 -9.50 3.29
CA HIS A 227 0.18 -8.37 2.78
C HIS A 227 0.56 -8.06 1.32
N PHE A 228 -0.35 -8.30 0.39
CA PHE A 228 -0.15 -8.04 -1.03
C PHE A 228 -1.20 -7.06 -1.51
N ALA A 229 -0.76 -5.86 -1.90
CA ALA A 229 -1.67 -4.79 -2.26
C ALA A 229 -1.28 -4.08 -3.55
N HIS A 230 -2.28 -3.66 -4.32
CA HIS A 230 -2.08 -2.89 -5.55
C HIS A 230 -3.11 -1.77 -5.66
N ASN A 231 -2.67 -0.52 -5.50
CA ASN A 231 -3.50 0.65 -5.62
C ASN A 231 -3.29 1.35 -6.98
N ASP A 232 -4.35 1.91 -7.55
CA ASP A 232 -4.28 2.67 -8.80
C ASP A 232 -4.74 4.12 -8.57
N LEU A 233 -4.06 5.08 -9.21
CA LEU A 233 -4.34 6.51 -9.18
C LEU A 233 -4.46 7.04 -10.62
N LEU A 234 -5.64 7.48 -11.01
CA LEU A 234 -5.89 8.09 -12.32
C LEU A 234 -6.14 9.59 -12.15
N LEU A 235 -5.23 10.42 -12.65
CA LEU A 235 -5.30 11.87 -12.51
C LEU A 235 -5.69 12.53 -13.84
N ALA A 236 -6.68 13.41 -13.78
CA ALA A 236 -7.11 14.26 -14.89
C ALA A 236 -6.36 15.62 -14.88
N THR A 237 -6.91 16.63 -15.55
CA THR A 237 -6.23 17.93 -15.77
C THR A 237 -6.25 18.78 -14.51
N ASP A 238 -5.15 19.46 -14.20
CA ASP A 238 -5.02 20.29 -12.98
C ASP A 238 -5.32 19.52 -11.67
N ALA A 239 -5.26 18.19 -11.69
CA ALA A 239 -5.51 17.33 -10.55
C ALA A 239 -4.28 17.23 -9.64
N SER A 240 -4.48 17.12 -8.34
CA SER A 240 -3.40 16.89 -7.37
C SER A 240 -3.63 15.64 -6.54
N ALA A 241 -2.62 14.78 -6.40
CA ALA A 241 -2.68 13.61 -5.52
C ALA A 241 -1.42 13.44 -4.69
N PHE A 242 -1.59 13.23 -3.39
CA PHE A 242 -0.53 12.99 -2.42
C PHE A 242 -0.78 11.65 -1.74
N SER A 243 0.07 10.65 -1.97
CA SER A 243 -0.04 9.31 -1.41
C SER A 243 1.14 9.02 -0.47
N HIS A 244 0.84 8.62 0.76
CA HIS A 244 1.83 8.32 1.81
C HIS A 244 1.60 6.93 2.39
N SER A 245 2.47 5.98 2.10
CA SER A 245 2.35 4.60 2.58
C SER A 245 3.37 4.28 3.67
N PHE A 246 2.89 3.93 4.87
CA PHE A 246 3.70 3.46 5.99
C PHE A 246 3.53 1.95 6.13
N LEU A 247 4.55 1.21 5.67
CA LEU A 247 4.53 -0.24 5.52
C LEU A 247 5.30 -0.87 6.69
N LEU A 248 4.59 -1.01 7.82
CA LEU A 248 5.18 -1.29 9.14
C LEU A 248 4.55 -2.55 9.77
N GLY A 249 4.44 -3.62 9.00
CA GLY A 249 3.77 -4.87 9.38
C GLY A 249 4.13 -6.03 8.43
N ALA A 250 3.59 -7.21 8.73
CA ALA A 250 3.71 -8.45 7.95
C ALA A 250 5.11 -9.07 7.86
N ALA A 251 5.15 -10.40 7.75
CA ALA A 251 6.35 -11.17 7.45
C ALA A 251 6.85 -10.89 6.03
N VAL A 252 5.91 -10.86 5.07
CA VAL A 252 6.18 -10.45 3.69
C VAL A 252 5.09 -9.47 3.28
N LEU A 253 5.51 -8.24 2.99
CA LEU A 253 4.65 -7.18 2.48
C LEU A 253 5.11 -6.82 1.08
N ARG A 254 4.19 -6.83 0.11
CA ARG A 254 4.40 -6.26 -1.22
C ARG A 254 3.30 -5.27 -1.57
N HIS A 255 3.65 -4.01 -1.76
CA HIS A 255 2.71 -2.96 -2.08
C HIS A 255 3.09 -2.25 -3.38
N HIS A 256 2.17 -2.23 -4.33
CA HIS A 256 2.23 -1.46 -5.56
C HIS A 256 1.33 -0.22 -5.48
N SER A 257 1.83 0.89 -6.03
CA SER A 257 1.04 2.06 -6.40
C SER A 257 1.29 2.38 -7.88
N SER A 258 0.29 2.13 -8.72
CA SER A 258 0.33 2.47 -10.15
C SER A 258 -0.42 3.77 -10.40
N SER A 259 0.10 4.64 -11.26
CA SER A 259 -0.45 5.97 -11.48
C SER A 259 -0.37 6.38 -12.94
N GLN A 260 -1.42 7.02 -13.44
CA GLN A 260 -1.45 7.65 -14.76
C GLN A 260 -1.80 9.12 -14.64
N LEU A 261 -0.97 9.98 -15.24
CA LEU A 261 -1.25 11.40 -15.40
C LEU A 261 -1.83 11.62 -16.81
N ASN A 262 -3.16 11.53 -16.88
CA ASN A 262 -3.92 11.52 -18.14
C ASN A 262 -4.42 12.91 -18.56
N GLY A 263 -4.29 13.92 -17.69
CA GLY A 263 -4.49 15.34 -18.00
C GLY A 263 -3.22 16.15 -17.79
N GLU A 264 -3.15 17.34 -18.39
CA GLU A 264 -2.03 18.27 -18.23
C GLU A 264 -2.04 18.94 -16.85
N ASN A 265 -0.91 19.54 -16.46
CA ASN A 265 -0.74 20.30 -15.21
C ASN A 265 -1.05 19.52 -13.92
N ALA A 266 -1.05 18.18 -13.97
CA ALA A 266 -1.29 17.37 -12.78
C ALA A 266 -0.07 17.37 -11.84
N THR A 267 -0.33 17.34 -10.53
CA THR A 267 0.70 17.23 -9.48
C THR A 267 0.57 15.91 -8.73
N LEU A 268 1.64 15.11 -8.68
CA LEU A 268 1.65 13.83 -8.01
C LEU A 268 2.79 13.74 -6.99
N ARG A 269 2.47 13.27 -5.78
CA ARG A 269 3.45 12.84 -4.79
C ARG A 269 3.19 11.41 -4.36
N LEU A 270 4.21 10.55 -4.48
CA LEU A 270 4.16 9.16 -3.98
C LEU A 270 5.29 8.94 -2.99
N ASN A 271 4.94 8.67 -1.74
CA ASN A 271 5.89 8.47 -0.66
C ASN A 271 5.67 7.09 -0.02
N SER A 272 6.75 6.44 0.39
CA SER A 272 6.63 5.27 1.27
C SER A 272 7.76 5.17 2.31
N LEU A 273 7.41 4.62 3.48
CA LEU A 273 8.35 4.19 4.51
C LEU A 273 8.24 2.68 4.69
N ALA A 274 9.35 1.97 4.52
CA ALA A 274 9.48 0.55 4.82
C ALA A 274 10.46 0.33 5.99
N MET A 275 10.05 -0.45 6.99
CA MET A 275 10.92 -0.76 8.15
C MET A 275 10.92 -2.25 8.49
N PRO A 276 11.46 -3.12 7.62
CA PRO A 276 11.56 -4.55 7.89
C PRO A 276 12.52 -4.82 9.07
N VAL A 277 12.08 -5.68 9.99
CA VAL A 277 12.85 -6.14 11.16
C VAL A 277 12.95 -7.66 11.16
N LYS A 278 13.80 -8.23 12.02
CA LYS A 278 13.99 -9.69 12.15
C LYS A 278 14.30 -10.36 10.82
N ASN A 279 13.33 -11.08 10.23
CA ASN A 279 13.45 -11.78 8.94
C ASN A 279 12.37 -11.30 7.94
N GLU A 280 11.75 -10.15 8.19
CA GLU A 280 10.68 -9.62 7.34
C GLU A 280 11.22 -9.17 5.98
N VAL A 281 10.36 -9.24 4.96
CA VAL A 281 10.59 -8.65 3.63
C VAL A 281 9.55 -7.58 3.38
N CYS A 282 9.98 -6.36 3.12
CA CYS A 282 9.09 -5.24 2.79
C CYS A 282 9.42 -4.71 1.39
N ASP A 283 8.52 -4.95 0.44
CA ASP A 283 8.64 -4.63 -0.98
C ASP A 283 7.66 -3.51 -1.34
N THR A 284 8.20 -2.34 -1.70
CA THR A 284 7.43 -1.15 -2.07
C THR A 284 7.72 -0.78 -3.51
N ARG A 285 6.65 -0.62 -4.30
CA ARG A 285 6.76 -0.47 -5.75
C ARG A 285 5.89 0.64 -6.29
N THR A 286 6.40 1.37 -7.27
CA THR A 286 5.65 2.40 -7.99
C THR A 286 5.75 2.22 -9.50
N TRP A 287 4.64 2.48 -10.19
CA TRP A 287 4.57 2.52 -11.64
C TRP A 287 3.91 3.85 -12.03
N LEU A 288 4.62 4.71 -12.73
CA LEU A 288 4.14 6.04 -13.09
C LEU A 288 4.20 6.25 -14.60
N GLU A 289 3.06 6.58 -15.19
CA GLU A 289 2.95 7.02 -16.58
C GLU A 289 2.64 8.52 -16.65
N HIS A 290 3.57 9.30 -17.16
CA HIS A 290 3.32 10.65 -17.65
C HIS A 290 2.79 10.57 -19.09
N ASN A 291 1.47 10.39 -19.21
CA ASN A 291 0.78 10.29 -20.50
C ASN A 291 0.54 11.68 -21.13
N LYS A 292 0.47 12.72 -20.30
CA LYS A 292 0.36 14.14 -20.71
C LYS A 292 1.48 14.99 -20.12
N GLY A 293 1.75 16.11 -20.79
CA GLY A 293 2.80 17.06 -20.44
C GLY A 293 2.42 18.00 -19.28
N TYR A 294 3.36 18.88 -18.94
CA TYR A 294 3.23 19.91 -17.89
C TYR A 294 2.96 19.37 -16.48
N CYS A 295 3.10 18.07 -16.28
CA CYS A 295 2.87 17.42 -15.00
C CYS A 295 4.13 17.44 -14.12
N ASN A 296 3.92 17.56 -12.81
CA ASN A 296 4.98 17.45 -11.81
C ASN A 296 4.79 16.15 -11.00
N SER A 297 5.84 15.33 -10.89
CA SER A 297 5.85 14.20 -9.97
C SER A 297 7.06 14.22 -9.03
N ARG A 298 6.81 13.94 -7.74
CA ARG A 298 7.84 13.78 -6.71
C ARG A 298 7.64 12.48 -5.97
N GLN A 299 8.67 11.65 -5.92
CA GLN A 299 8.63 10.39 -5.20
C GLN A 299 9.73 10.34 -4.15
N LEU A 300 9.37 9.97 -2.91
CA LEU A 300 10.32 9.81 -1.81
C LEU A 300 10.04 8.50 -1.07
N HIS A 301 10.95 7.55 -1.24
CA HIS A 301 10.85 6.23 -0.63
C HIS A 301 12.01 6.03 0.33
N LYS A 302 11.73 5.91 1.63
CA LYS A 302 12.76 5.67 2.64
C LYS A 302 12.65 4.27 3.21
N THR A 303 13.79 3.63 3.46
CA THR A 303 13.84 2.31 4.09
C THR A 303 14.79 2.33 5.29
N ILE A 304 14.39 1.67 6.38
CA ILE A 304 15.22 1.45 7.57
C ILE A 304 15.22 -0.05 7.85
N VAL A 305 16.33 -0.74 7.59
CA VAL A 305 16.39 -2.20 7.59
C VAL A 305 17.18 -2.69 8.80
N SER A 306 16.55 -3.50 9.65
CA SER A 306 17.17 -4.06 10.87
C SER A 306 17.38 -5.56 10.78
N ASP A 307 18.25 -6.09 11.64
CA ASP A 307 18.52 -7.53 11.80
C ASP A 307 18.90 -8.23 10.47
N LYS A 308 18.08 -9.19 10.03
CA LYS A 308 18.14 -9.88 8.73
C LYS A 308 16.98 -9.48 7.82
N GLY A 309 16.35 -8.35 8.10
CA GLY A 309 15.27 -7.82 7.29
C GLY A 309 15.76 -7.47 5.89
N ARG A 310 14.83 -7.46 4.94
CA ARG A 310 15.10 -7.05 3.56
C ARG A 310 14.11 -6.00 3.09
N ALA A 311 14.60 -4.88 2.57
CA ALA A 311 13.78 -3.92 1.87
C ALA A 311 13.97 -4.07 0.35
N VAL A 312 12.87 -4.03 -0.40
CA VAL A 312 12.89 -4.03 -1.86
C VAL A 312 12.19 -2.76 -2.34
N PHE A 313 12.84 -2.02 -3.23
CA PHE A 313 12.25 -0.88 -3.93
C PHE A 313 12.32 -1.10 -5.44
N ASN A 314 11.19 -0.93 -6.13
CA ASN A 314 11.17 -0.82 -7.59
C ASN A 314 10.26 0.32 -8.00
N GLY A 315 10.81 1.31 -8.70
CA GLY A 315 10.05 2.45 -9.21
C GLY A 315 10.29 2.59 -10.69
N LEU A 316 9.22 2.66 -11.48
CA LEU A 316 9.29 2.93 -12.92
C LEU A 316 8.60 4.24 -13.24
N ILE A 317 9.27 5.12 -13.98
CA ILE A 317 8.67 6.30 -14.58
C ILE A 317 8.75 6.17 -16.11
N ASN A 318 7.60 6.08 -16.75
CA ASN A 318 7.44 6.15 -18.18
C ASN A 318 6.95 7.55 -18.56
N VAL A 319 7.59 8.19 -19.55
CA VAL A 319 7.22 9.49 -20.08
C VAL A 319 6.94 9.36 -21.57
N ALA A 320 5.66 9.52 -21.95
CA ALA A 320 5.20 9.35 -23.31
C ALA A 320 5.80 10.41 -24.27
N GLN A 321 5.83 10.10 -25.57
CA GLN A 321 6.53 10.88 -26.60
C GLN A 321 6.13 12.37 -26.68
N HIS A 322 4.90 12.72 -26.29
CA HIS A 322 4.38 14.09 -26.35
C HIS A 322 4.14 14.72 -24.97
N ALA A 323 4.64 14.09 -23.91
CA ALA A 323 4.53 14.60 -22.54
C ALA A 323 5.61 15.67 -22.25
N ILE A 324 5.63 16.73 -23.05
CA ILE A 324 6.56 17.86 -22.90
C ILE A 324 6.39 18.55 -21.55
N LYS A 325 7.43 19.22 -21.07
CA LYS A 325 7.46 19.92 -19.78
C LYS A 325 7.17 19.01 -18.56
N THR A 326 7.30 17.69 -18.72
CA THR A 326 7.29 16.76 -17.59
C THR A 326 8.43 17.10 -16.63
N ASP A 327 8.12 17.22 -15.33
CA ASP A 327 9.11 17.37 -14.26
C ASP A 327 8.93 16.23 -13.24
N GLY A 328 9.72 15.17 -13.39
CA GLY A 328 9.64 13.96 -12.57
C GLY A 328 10.91 13.72 -11.75
N GLN A 329 10.77 13.51 -10.44
CA GLN A 329 11.89 13.15 -9.57
C GLN A 329 11.55 11.97 -8.68
N MET A 330 12.48 11.03 -8.54
CA MET A 330 12.35 9.88 -7.65
C MET A 330 13.60 9.70 -6.79
N THR A 331 13.41 9.77 -5.48
CA THR A 331 14.48 9.59 -4.50
C THR A 331 14.19 8.37 -3.64
N ASN A 332 15.16 7.46 -3.54
CA ASN A 332 15.10 6.32 -2.64
C ASN A 332 16.30 6.31 -1.68
N ASN A 333 16.05 6.56 -0.39
CA ASN A 333 17.11 6.60 0.63
C ASN A 333 16.99 5.39 1.55
N ASN A 334 18.07 4.64 1.69
CA ASN A 334 18.07 3.36 2.40
C ASN A 334 19.10 3.34 3.51
N LEU A 335 18.66 3.01 4.72
CA LEU A 335 19.48 2.96 5.91
C LEU A 335 19.56 1.53 6.47
N LEU A 336 20.75 0.94 6.44
CA LEU A 336 21.04 -0.39 6.96
C LEU A 336 21.52 -0.30 8.41
N LEU A 337 20.83 -0.99 9.32
CA LEU A 337 21.06 -0.93 10.77
C LEU A 337 21.88 -2.09 11.32
N GLY A 338 22.15 -3.12 10.51
CA GLY A 338 22.86 -4.33 10.90
C GLY A 338 23.68 -4.93 9.76
N LYS A 339 24.59 -5.85 10.09
CA LYS A 339 25.49 -6.49 9.12
C LYS A 339 24.78 -7.46 8.16
N LEU A 340 23.59 -7.91 8.54
CA LEU A 340 22.77 -8.86 7.77
C LEU A 340 21.54 -8.20 7.14
N ALA A 341 21.41 -6.88 7.28
CA ALA A 341 20.33 -6.11 6.69
C ALA A 341 20.58 -5.99 5.18
N GLU A 342 19.53 -6.22 4.39
CA GLU A 342 19.62 -6.23 2.93
C GLU A 342 18.69 -5.18 2.32
N VAL A 343 19.15 -4.56 1.22
CA VAL A 343 18.33 -3.67 0.41
C VAL A 343 18.59 -3.91 -1.07
N ASP A 344 17.50 -4.06 -1.83
CA ASP A 344 17.53 -4.18 -3.28
C ASP A 344 16.69 -3.03 -3.86
N THR A 345 17.33 -2.12 -4.59
CA THR A 345 16.67 -0.94 -5.17
C THR A 345 16.83 -0.90 -6.69
N LYS A 346 15.73 -0.74 -7.42
CA LYS A 346 15.67 -0.71 -8.88
C LYS A 346 14.82 0.48 -9.38
N PRO A 347 15.33 1.71 -9.32
CA PRO A 347 14.70 2.84 -9.99
C PRO A 347 14.94 2.79 -11.52
N GLN A 348 13.90 3.00 -12.32
CA GLN A 348 13.90 2.85 -13.78
C GLN A 348 13.23 4.06 -14.45
N LEU A 349 13.78 4.49 -15.59
CA LEU A 349 13.23 5.57 -16.42
C LEU A 349 13.07 5.09 -17.86
N GLU A 350 11.91 5.33 -18.44
CA GLU A 350 11.61 5.14 -19.87
C GLU A 350 11.13 6.48 -20.44
N ILE A 351 12.04 7.22 -21.07
CA ILE A 351 11.78 8.61 -21.50
C ILE A 351 11.71 8.68 -23.02
N TYR A 352 10.53 9.03 -23.54
CA TYR A 352 10.29 9.16 -24.99
C TYR A 352 10.07 10.61 -25.45
N ALA A 353 10.07 11.58 -24.52
CA ALA A 353 10.02 13.02 -24.81
C ALA A 353 11.35 13.71 -24.45
N ASP A 354 11.76 14.69 -25.26
CA ASP A 354 13.03 15.41 -25.14
C ASP A 354 12.96 16.62 -24.19
N ASP A 355 11.89 17.40 -24.25
CA ASP A 355 11.67 18.60 -23.43
C ASP A 355 11.15 18.26 -22.03
N VAL A 356 11.97 17.56 -21.23
CA VAL A 356 11.59 17.08 -19.89
C VAL A 356 12.70 17.26 -18.86
N LYS A 357 12.33 17.25 -17.58
CA LYS A 357 13.24 17.23 -16.43
C LYS A 357 12.96 15.98 -15.61
N CYS A 358 13.61 14.88 -15.95
CA CYS A 358 13.46 13.61 -15.25
C CYS A 358 14.77 13.21 -14.56
N SER A 359 14.69 12.86 -13.28
CA SER A 359 15.85 12.36 -12.53
C SER A 359 15.43 11.32 -11.51
N HIS A 360 16.36 10.44 -11.18
CA HIS A 360 16.20 9.50 -10.07
C HIS A 360 17.53 9.38 -9.31
N GLY A 361 17.44 9.12 -8.02
CA GLY A 361 18.57 8.92 -7.14
C GLY A 361 18.27 7.86 -6.10
N ALA A 362 19.24 6.99 -5.83
CA ALA A 362 19.16 6.02 -4.76
C ALA A 362 20.42 6.10 -3.90
N THR A 363 20.25 6.12 -2.58
CA THR A 363 21.36 6.08 -1.61
C THR A 363 21.22 4.86 -0.72
N ILE A 364 22.34 4.22 -0.40
CA ILE A 364 22.42 3.14 0.56
C ILE A 364 23.53 3.51 1.54
N GLY A 365 23.18 3.57 2.82
CA GLY A 365 24.13 3.95 3.85
C GLY A 365 23.83 3.26 5.18
N ARG A 366 24.73 3.48 6.13
CA ARG A 366 24.50 3.14 7.53
C ARG A 366 24.44 4.44 8.35
N ILE A 367 24.09 4.32 9.62
CA ILE A 367 24.16 5.47 10.54
C ILE A 367 25.60 5.99 10.57
N ASP A 368 25.73 7.31 10.49
CA ASP A 368 27.01 8.02 10.58
C ASP A 368 27.55 7.96 12.01
N ASP A 369 28.75 7.39 12.16
CA ASP A 369 29.41 7.25 13.45
C ASP A 369 29.83 8.61 14.03
N GLU A 370 30.08 9.62 13.20
CA GLU A 370 30.42 10.97 13.66
C GLU A 370 29.20 11.66 14.29
N GLN A 371 28.02 11.52 13.67
CA GLN A 371 26.75 12.00 14.26
C GLN A 371 26.46 11.28 15.58
N MET A 372 26.66 9.96 15.63
CA MET A 372 26.49 9.17 16.84
C MET A 372 27.47 9.58 17.94
N PHE A 373 28.75 9.80 17.60
CA PHE A 373 29.77 10.25 18.54
C PHE A 373 29.46 11.65 19.07
N TYR A 374 29.05 12.57 18.19
CA TYR A 374 28.68 13.93 18.57
C TYR A 374 27.54 13.94 19.60
N LEU A 375 26.46 13.21 19.35
CA LEU A 375 25.33 13.11 20.29
C LEU A 375 25.76 12.48 21.63
N GLN A 376 26.55 11.41 21.60
CA GLN A 376 27.04 10.74 22.82
C GLN A 376 28.00 11.62 23.62
N SER A 377 28.84 12.43 22.96
CA SER A 377 29.74 13.38 23.64
C SER A 377 29.00 14.45 24.44
N ARG A 378 27.71 14.68 24.13
CA ARG A 378 26.80 15.57 24.86
C ARG A 378 26.01 14.86 25.97
N GLY A 379 26.34 13.60 26.28
CA GLY A 379 25.73 12.83 27.36
C GLY A 379 24.47 12.04 26.96
N ILE A 380 24.09 12.04 25.67
CA ILE A 380 22.94 11.27 25.18
C ILE A 380 23.34 9.79 25.08
N ARG A 381 22.51 8.89 25.62
CA ARG A 381 22.82 7.45 25.56
C ARG A 381 22.79 6.97 24.11
N GLN A 382 23.63 5.97 23.79
CA GLN A 382 23.75 5.43 22.43
C GLN A 382 22.40 5.08 21.80
N GLN A 383 21.48 4.47 22.55
CA GLN A 383 20.15 4.10 22.05
C GLN A 383 19.28 5.32 21.71
N GLU A 384 19.29 6.35 22.56
CA GLU A 384 18.54 7.60 22.34
C GLU A 384 19.11 8.38 21.15
N ALA A 385 20.43 8.47 21.03
CA ALA A 385 21.10 9.09 19.90
C ALA A 385 20.72 8.40 18.58
N ARG A 386 20.69 7.06 18.59
CA ARG A 386 20.25 6.25 17.45
C ARG A 386 18.80 6.56 17.10
N HIS A 387 17.89 6.59 18.08
CA HIS A 387 16.48 6.91 17.84
C HIS A 387 16.31 8.31 17.26
N MET A 388 17.03 9.31 17.76
CA MET A 388 16.98 10.69 17.23
C MET A 388 17.36 10.74 15.74
N ILE A 389 18.45 10.07 15.33
CA ILE A 389 18.87 10.01 13.93
C ILE A 389 17.82 9.30 13.06
N LEU A 390 17.25 8.19 13.55
CA LEU A 390 16.26 7.41 12.81
C LEU A 390 14.93 8.17 12.65
N TYR A 391 14.50 8.90 13.69
CA TYR A 391 13.36 9.81 13.58
C TYR A 391 13.65 10.95 12.62
N ALA A 392 14.83 11.59 12.68
CA ALA A 392 15.22 12.63 11.73
C ALA A 392 15.23 12.12 10.28
N PHE A 393 15.68 10.88 10.06
CA PHE A 393 15.66 10.25 8.74
C PHE A 393 14.22 10.05 8.23
N ALA A 394 13.31 9.59 9.08
CA ALA A 394 11.90 9.39 8.74
C ALA A 394 11.07 10.69 8.74
N ALA A 395 11.57 11.77 9.34
CA ALA A 395 10.82 13.00 9.63
C ALA A 395 10.10 13.55 8.40
N GLU A 396 10.81 13.69 7.28
CA GLU A 396 10.25 14.22 6.02
C GLU A 396 9.01 13.45 5.53
N LEU A 397 8.91 12.14 5.82
CA LEU A 397 7.73 11.35 5.49
C LEU A 397 6.61 11.55 6.51
N THR A 398 6.95 11.61 7.80
CA THR A 398 5.96 11.78 8.88
C THR A 398 5.41 13.21 8.96
N GLU A 399 6.17 14.23 8.56
CA GLU A 399 5.72 15.63 8.49
C GLU A 399 4.70 15.85 7.37
N ALA A 400 4.63 14.95 6.38
CA ALA A 400 3.58 14.98 5.37
C ALA A 400 2.19 14.60 5.93
N ILE A 401 2.12 14.03 7.14
CA ILE A 401 0.87 13.80 7.86
C ILE A 401 0.52 15.08 8.63
N HIS A 402 -0.48 15.83 8.15
CA HIS A 402 -0.91 17.07 8.78
C HIS A 402 -1.68 16.86 10.10
N ASP A 403 -2.39 15.73 10.24
CA ASP A 403 -3.09 15.41 11.48
C ASP A 403 -2.09 14.97 12.56
N SER A 404 -1.97 15.77 13.62
CA SER A 404 -0.99 15.53 14.68
C SER A 404 -1.25 14.22 15.44
N ALA A 405 -2.52 13.84 15.66
CA ALA A 405 -2.85 12.61 16.39
C ALA A 405 -2.49 11.37 15.57
N LEU A 406 -2.75 11.40 14.26
CA LEU A 406 -2.34 10.36 13.32
C LEU A 406 -0.81 10.28 13.24
N LYS A 407 -0.13 11.42 13.10
CA LYS A 407 1.33 11.48 13.05
C LYS A 407 1.96 10.86 14.29
N GLN A 408 1.46 11.17 15.49
CA GLN A 408 1.98 10.57 16.73
C GLN A 408 1.78 9.05 16.75
N GLN A 409 0.62 8.55 16.33
CA GLN A 409 0.38 7.10 16.25
C GLN A 409 1.32 6.40 15.25
N VAL A 410 1.61 7.04 14.11
CA VAL A 410 2.61 6.54 13.16
C VAL A 410 4.02 6.56 13.78
N LEU A 411 4.40 7.62 14.49
CA LEU A 411 5.69 7.71 15.18
C LEU A 411 5.84 6.66 16.30
N THR A 412 4.77 6.36 17.04
CA THR A 412 4.72 5.26 18.01
C THR A 412 4.96 3.92 17.32
N ARG A 413 4.30 3.68 16.18
CA ARG A 413 4.51 2.45 15.39
C ARG A 413 5.93 2.34 14.84
N ILE A 414 6.52 3.45 14.41
CA ILE A 414 7.94 3.53 14.02
C ILE A 414 8.84 3.15 15.20
N GLY A 415 8.58 3.74 16.38
CA GLY A 415 9.33 3.48 17.62
C GLY A 415 9.35 2.01 18.04
N GLN A 416 8.22 1.31 17.89
CA GLN A 416 8.10 -0.14 18.15
C GLN A 416 9.00 -1.00 17.26
N ARG A 417 9.41 -0.49 16.09
CA ARG A 417 10.28 -1.18 15.13
C ARG A 417 11.75 -0.77 15.23
N LEU A 418 12.07 0.24 16.04
CA LEU A 418 13.46 0.64 16.26
C LEU A 418 14.18 -0.37 17.19
N PRO A 419 15.50 -0.60 17.00
CA PRO A 419 16.28 -1.44 17.90
C PRO A 419 16.15 -1.01 19.36
N GLY A 420 15.88 -1.99 20.23
CA GLY A 420 15.71 -1.79 21.68
C GLY A 420 14.36 -1.23 22.12
N GLY A 421 13.45 -0.92 21.18
CA GLY A 421 12.09 -0.43 21.44
C GLY A 421 12.03 0.92 22.14
N LEU A 422 10.98 1.68 21.87
CA LEU A 422 10.43 2.63 22.84
C LEU A 422 9.17 1.97 23.39
N VAL A 423 9.16 1.68 24.69
CA VAL A 423 7.95 1.23 25.40
C VAL A 423 7.05 2.44 25.63
#